data_AF-A0A9P1CYI6-F1
#
_entry.id   AF-A0A9P1CYI6-F1
#
_cell.length_a   1.000
_cell.length_b   1.000
_cell.length_c   1.000
_cell.angle_alpha   90.00
_cell.angle_beta   90.00
_cell.angle_gamma   90.00
#
_symmetry.space_group_name_H-M   'P 1'
#
loop_
_entity.id
_entity.type
_entity.pdbx_description
1 polymer ?
#
loop_
_entity_poly.entity_id
_entity_poly.type
_entity_poly.pdbx_seq_one_letter_code
_entity_poly.pdbx_strand_id
1 'polypeptide(L)'
;MERAVSGATARRWLVALSLGSLFTLTAGNHGYKSSKDLLPREAPPGQVTADKLVKTKDLPQDFDWRDVNGVNLVTSDVNQHIPQYCGSCWIHGTTASLNDRIKVMRRGKFPDVMLARQVLMNCVPSPNKSLAPPGCDGGDPWMIHKYLMDNDVPDETCMPYQARNMECNKMDQCRNCLSGHGCWSIDTWTGYGVSSYGNLSGEIPMMKEIYARGPITCSFATDNEFMMNMSKVLLENEGVYSTTKKYTADQVDHNMEVTGWGVTASGTKYWVIRNSWGTYFGSNGWFKLKRGENQLLSEADCDWSIPRFHGLDEVLAGRVLGSYMTGMTTKVSSKTLEAILKAPESIAPSMAVADSDRSWSLMTAAMAALAAVAVVTVMMRAGRSDKSEPLLG
;
A
#
# COMPACT_ATOMS: atom_id res chain seq x y z
N MET A 1 35.77 48.91 58.86
CA MET A 1 36.90 48.07 58.46
C MET A 1 36.32 46.86 57.75
N GLU A 2 36.60 46.73 56.45
CA GLU A 2 36.66 45.50 55.62
C GLU A 2 35.50 44.48 55.69
N ARG A 3 35.01 43.83 54.64
CA ARG A 3 35.20 43.83 53.18
C ARG A 3 34.02 43.00 52.62
N ALA A 4 33.68 43.25 51.36
CA ALA A 4 32.64 42.59 50.56
C ALA A 4 33.01 41.17 50.10
N VAL A 5 32.00 40.31 49.83
CA VAL A 5 31.87 39.33 48.71
C VAL A 5 30.36 39.00 48.58
N SER A 6 29.58 39.50 47.61
CA SER A 6 29.42 39.11 46.18
C SER A 6 28.61 37.81 45.92
N GLY A 7 27.59 37.90 45.03
CA GLY A 7 26.94 36.76 44.36
C GLY A 7 25.40 36.81 44.34
N ALA A 8 24.75 37.67 43.56
CA ALA A 8 24.22 37.40 42.21
C ALA A 8 23.05 36.38 42.11
N THR A 9 21.83 36.92 42.25
CA THR A 9 20.55 36.60 41.59
C THR A 9 20.38 35.26 40.83
N ALA A 10 19.52 34.42 41.39
CA ALA A 10 18.92 33.24 40.74
C ALA A 10 17.99 33.64 39.57
N ARG A 11 18.34 33.24 38.34
CA ARG A 11 17.43 33.28 37.19
C ARG A 11 16.47 32.10 37.25
N ARG A 12 15.19 32.38 37.52
CA ARG A 12 14.06 31.46 37.29
C ARG A 12 13.83 31.32 35.78
N TRP A 13 13.96 30.11 35.27
CA TRP A 13 13.46 29.75 33.94
C TRP A 13 11.94 29.53 34.02
N LEU A 14 11.17 30.55 33.64
CA LEU A 14 9.77 30.41 33.28
C LEU A 14 9.73 29.81 31.86
N VAL A 15 9.45 28.51 31.76
CA VAL A 15 9.06 27.90 30.49
C VAL A 15 7.66 28.41 30.18
N ALA A 16 7.55 29.31 29.21
CA ALA A 16 6.29 29.73 28.64
C ALA A 16 5.68 28.52 27.90
N LEU A 17 4.61 27.96 28.45
CA LEU A 17 3.68 27.11 27.72
C LEU A 17 2.98 28.01 26.68
N SER A 18 3.58 28.14 25.51
CA SER A 18 2.93 28.75 24.36
C SER A 18 1.83 27.81 23.86
N LEU A 19 0.60 28.19 24.22
CA LEU A 19 -0.66 28.01 23.49
C LEU A 19 -0.60 26.96 22.38
N GLY A 20 -1.28 25.83 22.64
CA GLY A 20 -1.57 24.82 21.64
C GLY A 20 -2.17 25.48 20.40
N SER A 21 -1.47 25.31 19.28
CA SER A 21 -2.07 25.48 17.98
C SER A 21 -3.19 24.46 17.89
N LEU A 22 -4.43 24.90 18.13
CA LEU A 22 -5.58 24.26 17.52
C LEU A 22 -5.34 24.38 16.01
N PHE A 23 -4.69 23.37 15.44
CA PHE A 23 -4.92 23.06 14.04
C PHE A 23 -6.39 22.67 13.96
N THR A 24 -7.23 23.63 13.63
CA THR A 24 -8.44 23.32 12.86
C THR A 24 -7.94 22.68 11.58
N LEU A 25 -7.80 21.34 11.61
CA LEU A 25 -7.81 20.52 10.40
C LEU A 25 -9.18 20.80 9.77
N THR A 26 -9.22 21.83 8.93
CA THR A 26 -10.21 21.89 7.87
C THR A 26 -10.08 20.55 7.15
N ALA A 27 -11.12 19.73 7.20
CA ALA A 27 -11.18 18.44 6.53
C ALA A 27 -10.93 18.68 5.03
N GLY A 28 -9.67 18.66 4.63
CA GLY A 28 -9.29 18.61 3.23
C GLY A 28 -9.62 17.21 2.73
N ASN A 29 -10.16 17.09 1.52
CA ASN A 29 -10.50 15.80 0.91
C ASN A 29 -9.37 14.78 1.14
N HIS A 30 -9.69 13.65 1.75
CA HIS A 30 -8.78 12.55 2.11
C HIS A 30 -8.28 11.73 0.90
N GLY A 31 -8.27 12.35 -0.29
CA GLY A 31 -7.74 11.77 -1.51
C GLY A 31 -8.79 11.32 -2.53
N TYR A 32 -10.09 11.36 -2.23
CA TYR A 32 -11.11 11.20 -3.26
C TYR A 32 -11.52 12.56 -3.86
N LYS A 33 -11.63 12.58 -5.19
CA LYS A 33 -12.24 13.67 -5.97
C LYS A 33 -13.03 13.05 -7.10
N SER A 34 -14.36 13.13 -7.02
CA SER A 34 -15.25 12.58 -8.04
C SER A 34 -14.91 13.10 -9.44
N SER A 35 -14.76 12.17 -10.37
CA SER A 35 -14.60 12.47 -11.80
C SER A 35 -15.92 12.38 -12.58
N LYS A 36 -17.05 12.07 -11.91
CA LYS A 36 -18.33 11.70 -12.54
C LYS A 36 -18.87 12.74 -13.52
N ASP A 37 -18.65 14.02 -13.25
CA ASP A 37 -19.10 15.12 -14.12
C ASP A 37 -18.30 15.20 -15.43
N LEU A 38 -17.08 14.65 -15.46
CA LEU A 38 -16.19 14.64 -16.61
C LEU A 38 -16.08 13.26 -17.27
N LEU A 39 -16.31 12.20 -16.49
CA LEU A 39 -16.28 10.80 -16.91
C LEU A 39 -17.57 10.11 -16.43
N PRO A 40 -18.63 10.09 -17.26
CA PRO A 40 -19.86 9.37 -16.94
C PRO A 40 -19.60 7.89 -16.62
N ARG A 41 -20.36 7.34 -15.67
CA ARG A 41 -20.24 5.95 -15.19
C ARG A 41 -20.92 4.95 -16.14
N GLU A 42 -20.53 5.01 -17.40
CA GLU A 42 -21.03 4.10 -18.44
C GLU A 42 -20.09 2.90 -18.54
N ALA A 43 -20.58 1.73 -18.14
CA ALA A 43 -19.83 0.50 -18.33
C ALA A 43 -19.65 0.24 -19.84
N PRO A 44 -18.53 -0.38 -20.27
CA PRO A 44 -18.36 -0.80 -21.65
C PRO A 44 -19.55 -1.66 -22.13
N PRO A 45 -19.90 -1.64 -23.42
CA PRO A 45 -21.00 -2.46 -23.92
C PRO A 45 -20.71 -3.97 -23.80
N GLY A 46 -21.77 -4.77 -23.65
CA GLY A 46 -21.67 -6.24 -23.64
C GLY A 46 -21.29 -6.87 -22.30
N GLN A 47 -21.21 -6.09 -21.22
CA GLN A 47 -20.80 -6.61 -19.91
C GLN A 47 -21.86 -7.48 -19.24
N VAL A 48 -21.40 -8.57 -18.64
CA VAL A 48 -22.26 -9.46 -17.85
C VAL A 48 -22.37 -8.89 -16.43
N THR A 49 -23.55 -8.40 -16.09
CA THR A 49 -23.84 -7.90 -14.74
C THR A 49 -23.76 -9.01 -13.70
N ALA A 50 -23.44 -8.65 -12.46
CA ALA A 50 -23.41 -9.58 -11.34
C ALA A 50 -24.75 -10.33 -11.15
N ASP A 51 -25.88 -9.68 -11.44
CA ASP A 51 -27.22 -10.28 -11.41
C ASP A 51 -27.39 -11.49 -12.33
N LYS A 52 -26.66 -11.52 -13.45
CA LYS A 52 -26.66 -12.66 -14.38
C LYS A 52 -25.75 -13.79 -13.91
N LEU A 53 -24.76 -13.51 -13.08
CA LEU A 53 -23.80 -14.49 -12.57
C LEU A 53 -24.30 -15.20 -11.31
N VAL A 54 -24.94 -14.47 -10.40
CA VAL A 54 -25.33 -14.97 -9.08
C VAL A 54 -26.78 -14.58 -8.79
N LYS A 55 -27.62 -15.58 -8.48
CA LYS A 55 -28.98 -15.31 -8.00
C LYS A 55 -28.93 -14.94 -6.53
N THR A 56 -29.79 -14.03 -6.09
CA THR A 56 -29.81 -13.55 -4.70
C THR A 56 -29.95 -14.68 -3.69
N LYS A 57 -30.76 -15.71 -4.00
CA LYS A 57 -30.97 -16.88 -3.14
C LYS A 57 -29.74 -17.78 -2.98
N ASP A 58 -28.75 -17.64 -3.86
CA ASP A 58 -27.52 -18.43 -3.85
C ASP A 58 -26.39 -17.72 -3.07
N LEU A 59 -26.64 -16.50 -2.56
CA LEU A 59 -25.69 -15.78 -1.71
C LEU A 59 -25.67 -16.40 -0.30
N PRO A 60 -24.49 -16.72 0.26
CA PRO A 60 -24.38 -17.16 1.64
C PRO A 60 -24.66 -16.01 2.62
N GLN A 61 -25.04 -16.36 3.85
CA GLN A 61 -25.23 -15.39 4.93
C GLN A 61 -23.93 -14.66 5.27
N ASP A 62 -22.81 -15.38 5.27
CA ASP A 62 -21.48 -14.91 5.60
C ASP A 62 -20.51 -15.29 4.48
N PHE A 63 -19.63 -14.37 4.09
CA PHE A 63 -18.64 -14.59 3.05
C PHE A 63 -17.46 -13.63 3.20
N ASP A 64 -16.24 -14.13 3.11
CA ASP A 64 -15.03 -13.33 3.30
C ASP A 64 -13.88 -13.87 2.43
N TRP A 65 -13.39 -13.09 1.46
CA TRP A 65 -12.25 -13.52 0.63
C TRP A 65 -10.94 -13.72 1.42
N ARG A 66 -10.87 -13.23 2.67
CA ARG A 66 -9.75 -13.50 3.58
C ARG A 66 -9.72 -14.94 4.07
N ASP A 67 -10.85 -15.64 4.01
CA ASP A 67 -10.98 -17.04 4.40
C ASP A 67 -12.07 -17.75 3.57
N VAL A 68 -11.66 -18.29 2.43
CA VAL A 68 -12.52 -19.16 1.61
C VAL A 68 -12.07 -20.60 1.80
N ASN A 69 -12.75 -21.32 2.71
CA ASN A 69 -12.42 -22.70 3.09
C ASN A 69 -10.96 -22.87 3.58
N GLY A 70 -10.49 -21.95 4.43
CA GLY A 70 -9.13 -21.94 4.98
C GLY A 70 -8.08 -21.31 4.06
N VAL A 71 -8.49 -20.77 2.90
CA VAL A 71 -7.59 -20.13 1.93
C VAL A 71 -7.78 -18.63 1.93
N ASN A 72 -6.71 -17.90 2.23
CA ASN A 72 -6.66 -16.45 2.08
C ASN A 72 -6.44 -16.07 0.61
N LEU A 73 -7.40 -15.34 0.03
CA LEU A 73 -7.38 -14.87 -1.35
C LEU A 73 -7.24 -13.34 -1.47
N VAL A 74 -6.84 -12.68 -0.39
CA VAL A 74 -6.50 -11.26 -0.39
C VAL A 74 -4.99 -11.04 -0.24
N THR A 75 -4.48 -9.93 -0.75
CA THR A 75 -3.05 -9.55 -0.75
C THR A 75 -2.64 -8.77 0.51
N SER A 76 -1.41 -8.25 0.58
CA SER A 76 -0.89 -7.56 1.77
C SER A 76 -1.54 -6.18 1.98
N ASP A 77 -1.73 -5.82 3.25
CA ASP A 77 -2.18 -4.49 3.66
C ASP A 77 -1.10 -3.42 3.44
N VAL A 78 -1.51 -2.17 3.23
CA VAL A 78 -0.64 -1.06 2.83
C VAL A 78 -0.95 0.23 3.61
N ASN A 79 -0.05 1.21 3.54
CA ASN A 79 -0.22 2.51 4.18
C ASN A 79 0.09 3.67 3.22
N GLN A 80 -0.94 4.42 2.85
CA GLN A 80 -0.82 5.53 1.90
C GLN A 80 -0.15 6.77 2.50
N HIS A 81 -0.12 6.90 3.84
CA HIS A 81 0.31 8.11 4.55
C HIS A 81 1.80 8.17 4.86
N ILE A 82 2.59 7.19 4.40
CA ILE A 82 4.04 7.13 4.60
C ILE A 82 4.77 6.93 3.27
N PRO A 83 5.99 7.48 3.11
CA PRO A 83 6.81 8.17 4.11
C PRO A 83 6.33 9.59 4.47
N GLN A 84 5.33 10.10 3.76
CA GLN A 84 4.70 11.40 3.98
C GLN A 84 3.22 11.32 3.63
N TYR A 85 2.43 12.29 4.08
CA TYR A 85 1.00 12.32 3.77
C TYR A 85 0.77 12.45 2.25
N CYS A 86 -0.13 11.63 1.73
CA CYS A 86 -0.59 11.66 0.35
C CYS A 86 -2.05 11.18 0.31
N GLY A 87 -2.93 11.97 -0.31
CA GLY A 87 -4.34 11.64 -0.53
C GLY A 87 -4.51 10.68 -1.70
N SER A 88 -4.00 9.46 -1.57
CA SER A 88 -3.97 8.46 -2.66
C SER A 88 -4.86 7.25 -2.40
N CYS A 89 -5.91 7.40 -1.60
CA CYS A 89 -6.88 6.33 -1.31
C CYS A 89 -7.56 5.78 -2.57
N TRP A 90 -7.86 6.65 -3.54
CA TRP A 90 -8.38 6.27 -4.86
C TRP A 90 -7.46 5.29 -5.58
N ILE A 91 -6.15 5.34 -5.37
CA ILE A 91 -5.17 4.38 -5.90
C ILE A 91 -5.12 3.12 -5.03
N HIS A 92 -5.02 3.27 -3.71
CA HIS A 92 -4.83 2.15 -2.81
C HIS A 92 -6.07 1.24 -2.75
N GLY A 93 -7.27 1.81 -2.63
CA GLY A 93 -8.52 1.04 -2.65
C GLY A 93 -8.76 0.33 -3.99
N THR A 94 -8.39 0.95 -5.11
CA THR A 94 -8.54 0.36 -6.45
C THR A 94 -7.49 -0.72 -6.72
N THR A 95 -6.24 -0.50 -6.32
CA THR A 95 -5.19 -1.50 -6.49
C THR A 95 -5.38 -2.70 -5.56
N ALA A 96 -5.89 -2.51 -4.34
CA ALA A 96 -6.26 -3.62 -3.46
C ALA A 96 -7.26 -4.57 -4.14
N SER A 97 -8.37 -4.03 -4.66
CA SER A 97 -9.39 -4.84 -5.32
C SER A 97 -8.87 -5.52 -6.60
N LEU A 98 -8.04 -4.82 -7.39
CA LEU A 98 -7.39 -5.41 -8.56
C LEU A 98 -6.43 -6.56 -8.21
N ASN A 99 -5.54 -6.35 -7.23
CA ASN A 99 -4.57 -7.35 -6.78
C ASN A 99 -5.28 -8.61 -6.27
N ASP A 100 -6.32 -8.41 -5.47
CA ASP A 100 -7.10 -9.51 -4.90
C ASP A 100 -7.90 -10.25 -5.96
N ARG A 101 -8.50 -9.54 -6.92
CA ARG A 101 -9.15 -10.17 -8.07
C ARG A 101 -8.17 -11.00 -8.91
N ILE A 102 -6.93 -10.55 -9.09
CA ILE A 102 -5.89 -11.36 -9.74
C ILE A 102 -5.63 -12.63 -8.92
N LYS A 103 -5.48 -12.52 -7.59
CA LYS A 103 -5.26 -13.66 -6.69
C LYS A 103 -6.42 -14.65 -6.72
N VAL A 104 -7.67 -14.17 -6.72
CA VAL A 104 -8.90 -14.97 -6.87
C VAL A 104 -8.91 -15.70 -8.22
N MET A 105 -8.70 -14.99 -9.33
CA MET A 105 -8.66 -15.59 -10.68
C MET A 105 -7.58 -16.66 -10.81
N ARG A 106 -6.46 -16.48 -10.10
CA ARG A 106 -5.33 -17.42 -10.07
C ARG A 106 -5.47 -18.49 -8.98
N ARG A 107 -6.58 -18.51 -8.24
CA ARG A 107 -6.88 -19.48 -7.17
C ARG A 107 -5.77 -19.55 -6.12
N GLY A 108 -5.23 -18.40 -5.72
CA GLY A 108 -4.17 -18.29 -4.72
C GLY A 108 -2.80 -18.85 -5.14
N LYS A 109 -2.58 -19.14 -6.43
CA LYS A 109 -1.27 -19.58 -6.92
C LYS A 109 -0.22 -18.47 -6.81
N PHE A 110 1.04 -18.82 -6.57
CA PHE A 110 2.17 -17.88 -6.62
C PHE A 110 2.33 -17.23 -8.01
N PRO A 111 2.67 -15.93 -8.12
CA PRO A 111 2.89 -14.97 -7.04
C PRO A 111 1.62 -14.20 -6.65
N ASP A 112 1.62 -13.63 -5.44
CA ASP A 112 0.75 -12.49 -5.17
C ASP A 112 1.23 -11.32 -6.03
N VAL A 113 0.32 -10.72 -6.79
CA VAL A 113 0.61 -9.58 -7.68
C VAL A 113 0.27 -8.30 -6.94
N MET A 114 1.20 -7.35 -6.93
CA MET A 114 0.99 -6.03 -6.34
C MET A 114 1.20 -4.98 -7.43
N LEU A 115 0.14 -4.40 -7.98
CA LEU A 115 0.25 -3.34 -8.99
C LEU A 115 1.04 -2.13 -8.45
N ALA A 116 1.90 -1.53 -9.27
CA ALA A 116 2.72 -0.40 -8.89
C ALA A 116 1.90 0.87 -8.66
N ARG A 117 1.61 1.16 -7.39
CA ARG A 117 0.77 2.30 -6.97
C ARG A 117 1.38 3.63 -7.37
N GLN A 118 2.70 3.74 -7.29
CA GLN A 118 3.41 4.95 -7.71
C GLN A 118 3.27 5.20 -9.21
N VAL A 119 3.22 4.17 -10.04
CA VAL A 119 3.05 4.33 -11.49
C VAL A 119 1.67 4.85 -11.82
N LEU A 120 0.62 4.33 -11.16
CA LEU A 120 -0.73 4.88 -11.27
C LEU A 120 -0.80 6.34 -10.82
N MET A 121 -0.13 6.68 -9.73
CA MET A 121 -0.03 8.07 -9.26
C MET A 121 0.64 8.99 -10.27
N ASN A 122 1.70 8.51 -10.92
CA ASN A 122 2.45 9.30 -11.88
C ASN A 122 1.70 9.46 -13.20
N CYS A 123 1.03 8.39 -13.67
CA CYS A 123 0.62 8.26 -15.07
C CYS A 123 -0.88 8.34 -15.34
N VAL A 124 -1.74 8.17 -14.33
CA VAL A 124 -3.18 8.34 -14.56
C VAL A 124 -3.48 9.83 -14.79
N PRO A 125 -3.97 10.21 -15.99
CA PRO A 125 -4.15 11.62 -16.33
C PRO A 125 -5.41 12.18 -15.66
N SER A 126 -5.46 13.51 -15.52
CA SER A 126 -6.72 14.18 -15.20
C SER A 126 -7.74 13.99 -16.34
N PRO A 127 -9.04 13.80 -16.03
CA PRO A 127 -10.09 13.77 -17.05
C PRO A 127 -10.23 15.11 -17.77
N ASN A 128 -9.84 16.22 -17.13
CA ASN A 128 -9.68 17.51 -17.76
C ASN A 128 -8.20 17.73 -18.12
N LYS A 129 -7.89 17.72 -19.42
CA LYS A 129 -6.53 17.88 -19.95
C LYS A 129 -5.87 19.22 -19.61
N SER A 130 -6.64 20.21 -19.17
CA SER A 130 -6.14 21.51 -18.72
C SER A 130 -5.73 21.53 -17.25
N LEU A 131 -5.95 20.45 -16.50
CA LEU A 131 -5.56 20.30 -15.10
C LEU A 131 -4.37 19.35 -14.95
N ALA A 132 -3.60 19.54 -13.87
CA ALA A 132 -2.55 18.61 -13.49
C ALA A 132 -3.12 17.21 -13.20
N PRO A 133 -2.31 16.15 -13.34
CA PRO A 133 -2.68 14.81 -12.88
C PRO A 133 -3.09 14.82 -11.39
N PRO A 134 -3.99 13.93 -10.96
CA PRO A 134 -4.59 14.03 -9.63
C PRO A 134 -3.61 13.67 -8.50
N GLY A 135 -2.82 12.61 -8.68
CA GLY A 135 -1.81 12.15 -7.72
C GLY A 135 -2.27 12.14 -6.25
N CYS A 136 -1.49 12.77 -5.38
CA CYS A 136 -1.76 12.96 -3.95
C CYS A 136 -2.84 14.00 -3.64
N ASP A 137 -3.24 14.81 -4.61
CA ASP A 137 -4.33 15.79 -4.46
C ASP A 137 -5.70 15.14 -4.60
N GLY A 138 -5.72 13.85 -4.95
CA GLY A 138 -6.90 12.99 -4.94
C GLY A 138 -7.54 12.83 -6.30
N GLY A 139 -8.15 11.66 -6.50
CA GLY A 139 -8.75 11.24 -7.76
C GLY A 139 -9.88 10.24 -7.53
N ASP A 140 -10.13 9.40 -8.52
CA ASP A 140 -11.33 8.56 -8.57
C ASP A 140 -10.98 7.17 -9.16
N PRO A 141 -11.42 6.05 -8.56
CA PRO A 141 -11.23 4.70 -9.11
C PRO A 141 -11.58 4.57 -10.59
N TRP A 142 -12.60 5.27 -11.09
CA TRP A 142 -12.99 5.23 -12.50
C TRP A 142 -11.88 5.65 -13.45
N MET A 143 -11.07 6.63 -13.04
CA MET A 143 -9.95 7.13 -13.83
C MET A 143 -8.89 6.07 -14.01
N ILE A 144 -8.62 5.29 -12.96
CA ILE A 144 -7.67 4.17 -12.97
C ILE A 144 -8.18 3.07 -13.90
N HIS A 145 -9.43 2.66 -13.75
CA HIS A 145 -10.00 1.62 -14.60
C HIS A 145 -9.99 2.02 -16.08
N LYS A 146 -10.37 3.27 -16.39
CA LYS A 146 -10.29 3.80 -17.75
C LYS A 146 -8.86 3.78 -18.28
N TYR A 147 -7.88 4.21 -17.49
CA TYR A 147 -6.47 4.18 -17.87
C TYR A 147 -5.97 2.76 -18.16
N LEU A 148 -6.34 1.80 -17.31
CA LEU A 148 -5.91 0.41 -17.39
C LEU A 148 -6.60 -0.41 -18.50
N MET A 149 -7.64 0.13 -19.15
CA MET A 149 -8.18 -0.48 -20.37
C MET A 149 -7.18 -0.39 -21.53
N ASP A 150 -6.52 0.77 -21.65
CA ASP A 150 -5.66 1.11 -22.77
C ASP A 150 -4.17 0.95 -22.44
N ASN A 151 -3.82 0.82 -21.16
CA ASN A 151 -2.46 0.75 -20.67
C ASN A 151 -2.28 -0.42 -19.71
N ASP A 152 -1.08 -0.95 -19.67
CA ASP A 152 -0.65 -1.84 -18.58
C ASP A 152 0.20 -1.06 -17.58
N VAL A 153 0.21 -1.52 -16.34
CA VAL A 153 1.15 -1.07 -15.32
C VAL A 153 2.01 -2.25 -14.84
N PRO A 154 3.24 -1.98 -14.37
CA PRO A 154 4.08 -3.03 -13.83
C PRO A 154 3.68 -3.41 -12.39
N ASP A 155 4.40 -4.41 -11.87
CA ASP A 155 4.42 -4.74 -10.45
C ASP A 155 5.10 -3.64 -9.60
N GLU A 156 4.72 -3.52 -8.33
CA GLU A 156 5.23 -2.57 -7.33
C GLU A 156 6.75 -2.53 -7.25
N THR A 157 7.42 -3.64 -7.56
CA THR A 157 8.88 -3.71 -7.64
C THR A 157 9.51 -2.79 -8.69
N CYS A 158 8.78 -2.41 -9.76
CA CYS A 158 9.28 -1.47 -10.78
C CYS A 158 9.43 -0.04 -10.26
N MET A 159 8.49 0.40 -9.43
CA MET A 159 8.49 1.73 -8.85
C MET A 159 7.76 1.70 -7.50
N PRO A 160 8.50 1.44 -6.41
CA PRO A 160 7.92 1.40 -5.07
C PRO A 160 7.25 2.73 -4.72
N TYR A 161 6.16 2.66 -3.96
CA TYR A 161 5.40 3.81 -3.47
C TYR A 161 6.26 4.80 -2.67
N GLN A 162 6.15 6.09 -3.01
CA GLN A 162 6.90 7.19 -2.40
C GLN A 162 5.99 8.28 -1.82
N ALA A 163 4.67 8.13 -1.89
CA ALA A 163 3.70 9.10 -1.36
C ALA A 163 3.91 10.54 -1.87
N ARG A 164 4.24 10.70 -3.15
CA ARG A 164 4.44 12.01 -3.77
C ARG A 164 4.10 12.02 -5.26
N ASN A 165 3.69 13.17 -5.74
CA ASN A 165 3.51 13.42 -7.17
C ASN A 165 4.88 13.38 -7.87
N MET A 166 4.98 12.59 -8.94
CA MET A 166 6.16 12.53 -9.81
C MET A 166 5.71 12.54 -11.28
N GLU A 167 6.65 12.71 -12.19
CA GLU A 167 6.39 12.73 -13.62
C GLU A 167 6.05 11.34 -14.17
N CYS A 168 5.26 11.27 -15.24
CA CYS A 168 5.05 10.02 -15.99
C CYS A 168 6.09 9.87 -17.11
N ASN A 169 7.33 9.58 -16.73
CA ASN A 169 8.39 9.24 -17.67
C ASN A 169 8.86 7.78 -17.44
N LYS A 170 9.71 7.26 -18.35
CA LYS A 170 10.21 5.87 -18.26
C LYS A 170 10.89 5.54 -16.92
N MET A 171 11.69 6.47 -16.36
CA MET A 171 12.37 6.30 -15.06
C MET A 171 11.40 6.21 -13.88
N ASP A 172 10.21 6.76 -14.03
CA ASP A 172 9.18 6.82 -12.99
C ASP A 172 8.01 5.85 -13.26
N GLN A 173 8.13 5.02 -14.30
CA GLN A 173 7.28 3.86 -14.57
C GLN A 173 7.94 2.55 -14.11
N CYS A 174 9.20 2.33 -14.50
CA CYS A 174 9.97 1.19 -14.01
C CYS A 174 11.46 1.52 -14.07
N ARG A 175 12.18 1.32 -12.96
CA ARG A 175 13.62 1.59 -12.91
C ARG A 175 14.37 0.62 -12.03
N ASN A 176 15.67 0.58 -12.26
CA ASN A 176 16.63 -0.06 -11.38
C ASN A 176 17.77 0.92 -11.06
N CYS A 177 18.47 0.68 -9.96
CA CYS A 177 19.57 1.52 -9.50
C CYS A 177 20.72 0.63 -9.03
N LEU A 178 21.95 1.04 -9.35
CA LEU A 178 23.17 0.37 -8.93
C LEU A 178 24.06 1.36 -8.18
N SER A 179 24.54 0.95 -7.01
CA SER A 179 25.44 1.76 -6.18
C SER A 179 26.66 2.20 -6.99
N GLY A 180 26.94 3.51 -7.04
CA GLY A 180 28.05 4.07 -7.81
C GLY A 180 27.79 4.25 -9.31
N HIS A 181 26.65 3.77 -9.84
CA HIS A 181 26.33 3.78 -11.28
C HIS A 181 25.01 4.49 -11.63
N GLY A 182 24.30 5.01 -10.62
CA GLY A 182 23.04 5.73 -10.81
C GLY A 182 21.87 4.80 -11.10
N CYS A 183 20.81 5.36 -11.66
CA CYS A 183 19.57 4.65 -11.99
C CYS A 183 19.30 4.74 -13.49
N TRP A 184 18.63 3.72 -14.04
CA TRP A 184 18.16 3.68 -15.42
C TRP A 184 16.77 3.05 -15.51
N SER A 185 16.08 3.29 -16.62
CA SER A 185 14.73 2.80 -16.85
C SER A 185 14.75 1.37 -17.33
N ILE A 186 13.76 0.59 -16.90
CA ILE A 186 13.51 -0.75 -17.40
C ILE A 186 12.34 -0.68 -18.38
N ASP A 187 12.62 -0.94 -19.65
CA ASP A 187 11.64 -0.73 -20.74
C ASP A 187 10.65 -1.88 -20.90
N THR A 188 10.91 -3.06 -20.33
CA THR A 188 10.08 -4.25 -20.48
C THR A 188 9.81 -4.97 -19.17
N TRP A 189 8.54 -5.24 -18.88
CA TRP A 189 8.04 -5.82 -17.64
C TRP A 189 6.75 -6.59 -17.88
N THR A 190 6.30 -7.40 -16.89
CA THR A 190 4.99 -8.06 -16.94
C THR A 190 3.91 -7.03 -16.69
N GLY A 191 2.95 -6.93 -17.62
CA GLY A 191 1.93 -5.91 -17.59
C GLY A 191 0.60 -6.37 -17.01
N TYR A 192 0.03 -5.48 -16.21
CA TYR A 192 -1.28 -5.64 -15.57
C TYR A 192 -2.21 -4.51 -15.99
N GLY A 193 -3.38 -4.86 -16.51
CA GLY A 193 -4.40 -3.92 -16.94
C GLY A 193 -5.80 -4.42 -16.57
N VAL A 194 -6.82 -3.87 -17.21
CA VAL A 194 -8.20 -4.35 -17.10
C VAL A 194 -8.74 -4.69 -18.49
N SER A 195 -9.64 -5.66 -18.54
CA SER A 195 -10.39 -6.02 -19.75
C SER A 195 -11.81 -5.45 -19.74
N SER A 196 -12.29 -5.09 -18.56
CA SER A 196 -13.61 -4.54 -18.32
C SER A 196 -13.68 -3.93 -16.92
N TYR A 197 -14.60 -2.99 -16.73
CA TYR A 197 -14.94 -2.40 -15.45
C TYR A 197 -16.36 -1.84 -15.48
N GLY A 198 -16.90 -1.54 -14.31
CA GLY A 198 -18.22 -0.94 -14.19
C GLY A 198 -18.51 -0.44 -12.79
N ASN A 199 -19.65 0.22 -12.65
CA ASN A 199 -20.12 0.82 -11.41
C ASN A 199 -21.39 0.09 -10.93
N LEU A 200 -21.58 0.04 -9.62
CA LEU A 200 -22.77 -0.52 -8.98
C LEU A 200 -23.03 0.17 -7.64
N SER A 201 -24.26 0.02 -7.14
CA SER A 201 -24.68 0.54 -5.86
C SER A 201 -25.73 -0.39 -5.22
N GLY A 202 -25.88 -0.26 -3.91
CA GLY A 202 -26.83 -1.02 -3.10
C GLY A 202 -26.30 -2.38 -2.63
N GLU A 203 -26.87 -2.83 -1.51
CA GLU A 203 -26.42 -4.02 -0.78
C GLU A 203 -26.36 -5.29 -1.66
N ILE A 204 -27.44 -5.64 -2.34
CA ILE A 204 -27.52 -6.90 -3.09
C ILE A 204 -26.59 -6.91 -4.32
N PRO A 205 -26.55 -5.87 -5.18
CA PRO A 205 -25.59 -5.82 -6.29
C PRO A 205 -24.13 -5.93 -5.82
N MET A 206 -23.76 -5.28 -4.71
CA MET A 206 -22.42 -5.39 -4.13
C MET A 206 -22.10 -6.83 -3.71
N MET A 207 -22.99 -7.48 -2.95
CA MET A 207 -22.80 -8.87 -2.53
C MET A 207 -22.60 -9.81 -3.73
N LYS A 208 -23.41 -9.66 -4.77
CA LYS A 208 -23.31 -10.49 -5.98
C LYS A 208 -21.99 -10.29 -6.71
N GLU A 209 -21.53 -9.05 -6.85
CA GLU A 209 -20.27 -8.76 -7.52
C GLU A 209 -19.08 -9.33 -6.73
N ILE A 210 -19.08 -9.10 -5.41
CA ILE A 210 -18.04 -9.58 -4.52
C ILE A 210 -17.97 -11.11 -4.57
N TYR A 211 -19.12 -11.80 -4.47
CA TYR A 211 -19.19 -13.26 -4.52
C TYR A 211 -18.71 -13.84 -5.85
N ALA A 212 -19.13 -13.21 -6.96
CA ALA A 212 -18.91 -13.75 -8.28
C ALA A 212 -17.47 -13.56 -8.76
N ARG A 213 -16.86 -12.40 -8.46
CA ARG A 213 -15.64 -11.96 -9.14
C ARG A 213 -14.54 -11.43 -8.23
N GLY A 214 -14.76 -11.28 -6.93
CA GLY A 214 -13.76 -10.75 -6.01
C GLY A 214 -14.08 -9.38 -5.45
N PRO A 215 -13.25 -8.84 -4.55
CA PRO A 215 -13.47 -7.56 -3.87
C PRO A 215 -13.76 -6.38 -4.80
N ILE A 216 -14.43 -5.35 -4.29
CA ILE A 216 -14.78 -4.12 -5.03
C ILE A 216 -14.24 -2.89 -4.31
N THR A 217 -14.11 -1.76 -5.01
CA THR A 217 -13.71 -0.49 -4.41
C THR A 217 -14.94 0.39 -4.25
N CYS A 218 -15.19 0.92 -3.06
CA CYS A 218 -16.33 1.79 -2.79
C CYS A 218 -15.86 3.15 -2.28
N SER A 219 -16.72 4.16 -2.45
CA SER A 219 -16.51 5.51 -1.93
C SER A 219 -17.16 5.66 -0.55
N PHE A 220 -16.51 6.43 0.34
CA PHE A 220 -16.92 6.62 1.72
C PHE A 220 -16.80 8.08 2.14
N ALA A 221 -17.68 8.51 3.05
CA ALA A 221 -17.59 9.78 3.76
C ALA A 221 -16.92 9.57 5.13
N THR A 222 -15.61 9.83 5.22
CA THR A 222 -14.80 9.54 6.41
C THR A 222 -14.49 10.81 7.21
N ASP A 223 -15.31 11.09 8.21
CA ASP A 223 -15.11 12.25 9.07
C ASP A 223 -14.18 11.97 10.27
N ASN A 224 -13.91 13.02 11.05
CA ASN A 224 -13.12 12.92 12.28
C ASN A 224 -13.74 11.97 13.32
N GLU A 225 -15.05 11.77 13.33
CA GLU A 225 -15.69 10.86 14.27
C GLU A 225 -15.38 9.41 13.91
N PHE A 226 -15.47 9.05 12.63
CA PHE A 226 -14.99 7.77 12.13
C PHE A 226 -13.51 7.59 12.46
N MET A 227 -12.65 8.54 12.08
CA MET A 227 -11.20 8.39 12.26
C MET A 227 -10.77 8.25 13.72
N MET A 228 -11.34 9.06 14.62
CA MET A 228 -10.86 9.16 16.01
C MET A 228 -11.61 8.23 16.96
N ASN A 229 -12.88 7.88 16.69
CA ASN A 229 -13.69 7.07 17.60
C ASN A 229 -13.91 5.63 17.13
N MET A 230 -13.39 5.20 15.98
CA MET A 230 -13.63 3.86 15.44
C MET A 230 -13.40 2.77 16.50
N SER A 231 -12.23 2.73 17.14
CA SER A 231 -11.90 1.67 18.11
C SER A 231 -12.91 1.61 19.27
N LYS A 232 -13.39 2.76 19.75
CA LYS A 232 -14.43 2.81 20.78
C LYS A 232 -15.73 2.20 20.27
N VAL A 233 -16.19 2.64 19.10
CA VAL A 233 -17.45 2.15 18.51
C VAL A 233 -17.39 0.64 18.24
N LEU A 234 -16.25 0.13 17.76
CA LEU A 234 -16.07 -1.31 17.53
C LEU A 234 -16.21 -2.12 18.84
N LEU A 235 -15.65 -1.64 19.95
CA LEU A 235 -15.75 -2.32 21.25
C LEU A 235 -17.19 -2.37 21.79
N GLU A 236 -17.99 -1.34 21.50
CA GLU A 236 -19.36 -1.22 21.99
C GLU A 236 -20.39 -1.99 21.13
N ASN A 237 -20.02 -2.40 19.91
CA ASN A 237 -20.96 -2.90 18.90
C ASN A 237 -20.52 -4.22 18.23
N GLU A 238 -20.08 -5.21 19.01
CA GLU A 238 -19.65 -6.54 18.50
C GLU A 238 -18.61 -6.45 17.35
N GLY A 239 -17.75 -5.44 17.40
CA GLY A 239 -16.73 -5.20 16.38
C GLY A 239 -17.27 -4.60 15.08
N VAL A 240 -18.49 -4.04 15.05
CA VAL A 240 -19.11 -3.42 13.88
C VAL A 240 -19.24 -1.91 14.07
N TYR A 241 -18.61 -1.13 13.19
CA TYR A 241 -18.77 0.31 13.18
C TYR A 241 -20.17 0.69 12.69
N SER A 242 -20.81 1.61 13.39
CA SER A 242 -22.05 2.25 12.94
C SER A 242 -22.16 3.66 13.52
N THR A 243 -22.89 4.53 12.83
CA THR A 243 -23.17 5.89 13.28
C THR A 243 -24.62 6.27 12.97
N THR A 244 -25.16 7.20 13.76
CA THR A 244 -26.46 7.83 13.52
C THR A 244 -26.34 9.02 12.57
N LYS A 245 -25.12 9.50 12.32
CA LYS A 245 -24.85 10.62 11.42
C LYS A 245 -25.26 10.29 10.00
N LYS A 246 -25.90 11.25 9.34
CA LYS A 246 -26.28 11.17 7.92
C LYS A 246 -25.29 12.00 7.11
N TYR A 247 -24.96 11.47 5.94
CA TYR A 247 -23.99 12.06 5.04
C TYR A 247 -24.63 12.39 3.69
N THR A 248 -24.07 13.37 3.01
CA THR A 248 -24.44 13.77 1.64
C THR A 248 -23.29 13.50 0.69
N ALA A 249 -23.58 13.42 -0.62
CA ALA A 249 -22.60 13.00 -1.63
C ALA A 249 -21.36 13.92 -1.71
N ASP A 250 -21.50 15.19 -1.34
CA ASP A 250 -20.41 16.18 -1.26
C ASP A 250 -19.44 15.93 -0.09
N GLN A 251 -19.80 15.06 0.86
CA GLN A 251 -18.96 14.69 2.01
C GLN A 251 -18.15 13.42 1.77
N VAL A 252 -18.30 12.77 0.62
CA VAL A 252 -17.51 11.60 0.23
C VAL A 252 -16.08 12.04 -0.07
N ASP A 253 -15.11 11.43 0.59
CA ASP A 253 -13.72 11.88 0.56
C ASP A 253 -12.67 10.75 0.59
N HIS A 254 -13.10 9.49 0.65
CA HIS A 254 -12.20 8.34 0.76
C HIS A 254 -12.65 7.15 -0.09
N ASN A 255 -11.71 6.32 -0.55
CA ASN A 255 -12.00 5.06 -1.23
C ASN A 255 -11.34 3.89 -0.51
N MET A 256 -12.12 2.82 -0.28
CA MET A 256 -11.66 1.60 0.39
C MET A 256 -12.20 0.38 -0.34
N GLU A 257 -11.60 -0.77 -0.08
CA GLU A 257 -12.03 -2.04 -0.65
C GLU A 257 -13.05 -2.73 0.25
N VAL A 258 -14.13 -3.24 -0.33
CA VAL A 258 -15.11 -4.12 0.32
C VAL A 258 -14.88 -5.55 -0.18
N THR A 259 -14.57 -6.46 0.75
CA THR A 259 -14.14 -7.83 0.43
C THR A 259 -15.15 -8.91 0.76
N GLY A 260 -16.19 -8.60 1.54
CA GLY A 260 -17.06 -9.62 2.11
C GLY A 260 -18.10 -9.03 3.04
N TRP A 261 -18.88 -9.90 3.66
CA TRP A 261 -19.94 -9.55 4.59
C TRP A 261 -20.18 -10.66 5.61
N GLY A 262 -20.94 -10.32 6.65
CA GLY A 262 -21.45 -11.31 7.57
C GLY A 262 -22.56 -10.78 8.45
N VAL A 263 -22.85 -11.54 9.50
CA VAL A 263 -23.85 -11.22 10.53
C VAL A 263 -23.27 -11.52 11.90
N THR A 264 -23.42 -10.61 12.86
CA THR A 264 -23.00 -10.84 14.24
C THR A 264 -23.92 -11.83 14.97
N ALA A 265 -23.55 -12.25 16.18
CA ALA A 265 -24.39 -13.13 16.99
C ALA A 265 -25.75 -12.50 17.34
N SER A 266 -25.78 -11.17 17.50
CA SER A 266 -27.02 -10.40 17.70
C SER A 266 -27.84 -10.15 16.44
N GLY A 267 -27.38 -10.59 15.26
CA GLY A 267 -28.09 -10.38 13.99
C GLY A 267 -27.70 -9.09 13.24
N THR A 268 -26.66 -8.36 13.68
CA THR A 268 -26.21 -7.15 12.98
C THR A 268 -25.44 -7.52 11.71
N LYS A 269 -26.00 -7.16 10.56
CA LYS A 269 -25.34 -7.33 9.25
C LYS A 269 -24.17 -6.36 9.11
N TYR A 270 -23.05 -6.84 8.56
CA TYR A 270 -21.88 -5.99 8.29
C TYR A 270 -21.21 -6.29 6.95
N TRP A 271 -20.47 -5.31 6.44
CA TRP A 271 -19.43 -5.42 5.43
C TRP A 271 -18.07 -5.65 6.08
N VAL A 272 -17.16 -6.30 5.36
CA VAL A 272 -15.75 -6.41 5.70
C VAL A 272 -14.95 -5.49 4.77
N ILE A 273 -14.22 -4.54 5.34
CA ILE A 273 -13.57 -3.46 4.59
C ILE A 273 -12.07 -3.43 4.90
N ARG A 274 -11.26 -3.36 3.84
CA ARG A 274 -9.82 -3.07 3.92
C ARG A 274 -9.59 -1.57 3.80
N ASN A 275 -8.84 -0.99 4.74
CA ASN A 275 -8.36 0.38 4.64
C ASN A 275 -6.88 0.41 4.22
N SER A 276 -6.41 1.58 3.81
CA SER A 276 -5.04 1.84 3.34
C SER A 276 -4.22 2.69 4.31
N TRP A 277 -4.48 2.56 5.61
CA TRP A 277 -3.85 3.37 6.68
C TRP A 277 -2.89 2.57 7.56
N GLY A 278 -2.42 1.41 7.08
CA GLY A 278 -1.54 0.52 7.81
C GLY A 278 -2.25 -0.43 8.77
N THR A 279 -1.55 -1.47 9.20
CA THR A 279 -2.11 -2.56 10.01
C THR A 279 -2.48 -2.13 11.44
N TYR A 280 -1.94 -1.02 11.93
CA TYR A 280 -2.32 -0.47 13.23
C TYR A 280 -3.71 0.17 13.25
N PHE A 281 -4.34 0.38 12.08
CA PHE A 281 -5.70 0.87 11.99
C PHE A 281 -6.71 -0.27 12.20
N GLY A 282 -7.70 -0.08 13.06
CA GLY A 282 -8.79 -1.04 13.25
C GLY A 282 -8.30 -2.42 13.67
N SER A 283 -8.79 -3.46 12.99
CA SER A 283 -8.40 -4.85 13.16
C SER A 283 -7.39 -5.25 12.09
N ASN A 284 -6.10 -4.96 12.32
CA ASN A 284 -5.00 -5.26 11.40
C ASN A 284 -5.10 -4.57 10.03
N GLY A 285 -5.61 -3.33 9.97
CA GLY A 285 -5.87 -2.60 8.72
C GLY A 285 -7.31 -2.72 8.19
N TRP A 286 -8.14 -3.51 8.88
CA TRP A 286 -9.51 -3.83 8.46
C TRP A 286 -10.53 -3.37 9.49
N PHE A 287 -11.79 -3.26 9.08
CA PHE A 287 -12.89 -3.06 10.01
C PHE A 287 -14.19 -3.66 9.46
N LYS A 288 -15.18 -3.83 10.34
CA LYS A 288 -16.55 -4.17 9.93
C LYS A 288 -17.41 -2.93 9.96
N LEU A 289 -18.25 -2.74 8.95
CA LEU A 289 -19.18 -1.61 8.85
C LEU A 289 -20.61 -2.12 8.74
N LYS A 290 -21.55 -1.54 9.48
CA LYS A 290 -22.96 -1.95 9.43
C LYS A 290 -23.52 -1.84 8.00
N ARG A 291 -24.10 -2.94 7.52
CA ARG A 291 -24.55 -3.15 6.13
C ARG A 291 -26.07 -3.05 6.00
N GLY A 292 -26.55 -2.55 4.86
CA GLY A 292 -27.95 -2.39 4.49
C GLY A 292 -28.55 -1.05 4.92
N GLU A 293 -27.72 -0.14 5.44
CA GLU A 293 -28.12 1.20 5.88
C GLU A 293 -27.30 2.32 5.23
N ASN A 294 -26.51 2.00 4.20
CA ASN A 294 -25.63 2.93 3.49
C ASN A 294 -24.77 3.79 4.44
N GLN A 295 -24.22 3.15 5.47
CA GLN A 295 -23.38 3.81 6.47
C GLN A 295 -22.14 4.41 5.78
N LEU A 296 -21.78 5.64 6.15
CA LEU A 296 -20.69 6.40 5.50
C LEU A 296 -20.82 6.51 3.96
N LEU A 297 -22.02 6.37 3.40
CA LEU A 297 -22.29 6.27 1.94
C LEU A 297 -21.62 5.09 1.23
N SER A 298 -21.20 4.07 1.99
CA SER A 298 -20.47 2.88 1.50
C SER A 298 -21.19 2.04 0.44
N GLU A 299 -22.49 2.22 0.27
CA GLU A 299 -23.32 1.47 -0.67
C GLU A 299 -23.81 2.34 -1.83
N ALA A 300 -23.37 3.60 -1.91
CA ALA A 300 -23.86 4.57 -2.89
C ALA A 300 -23.09 4.53 -4.23
N ASP A 301 -21.79 4.24 -4.19
CA ASP A 301 -20.90 4.32 -5.35
C ASP A 301 -19.73 3.35 -5.20
N CYS A 302 -19.78 2.25 -5.97
CA CYS A 302 -18.75 1.21 -5.96
C CYS A 302 -18.37 0.81 -7.38
N ASP A 303 -17.08 0.56 -7.58
CA ASP A 303 -16.50 0.15 -8.84
C ASP A 303 -15.94 -1.27 -8.76
N TRP A 304 -16.04 -1.98 -9.88
CA TRP A 304 -15.48 -3.31 -10.09
C TRP A 304 -14.73 -3.37 -11.41
N SER A 305 -13.81 -4.33 -11.53
CA SER A 305 -13.04 -4.54 -12.77
C SER A 305 -12.68 -6.01 -12.98
N ILE A 306 -12.35 -6.38 -14.23
CA ILE A 306 -11.86 -7.70 -14.60
C ILE A 306 -10.38 -7.55 -14.98
N PRO A 307 -9.45 -7.97 -14.11
CA PRO A 307 -8.02 -7.84 -14.37
C PRO A 307 -7.57 -8.59 -15.62
N ARG A 308 -6.57 -8.03 -16.27
CA ARG A 308 -5.80 -8.59 -17.38
C ARG A 308 -4.34 -8.65 -16.95
N PHE A 309 -3.70 -9.81 -17.04
CA PHE A 309 -2.33 -10.03 -16.56
C PHE A 309 -1.51 -10.82 -17.59
N HIS A 310 -1.38 -10.25 -18.78
CA HIS A 310 -0.67 -10.91 -19.88
C HIS A 310 0.82 -11.04 -19.59
N GLY A 311 1.44 -12.08 -20.13
CA GLY A 311 2.86 -12.35 -19.94
C GLY A 311 3.19 -13.05 -18.62
N LEU A 312 2.38 -12.92 -17.56
CA LEU A 312 2.66 -13.59 -16.27
C LEU A 312 2.77 -15.11 -16.43
N ASP A 313 1.82 -15.74 -17.13
CA ASP A 313 1.88 -17.20 -17.38
C ASP A 313 3.06 -17.61 -18.26
N GLU A 314 3.57 -16.72 -19.11
CA GLU A 314 4.76 -16.99 -19.91
C GLU A 314 6.04 -16.90 -19.07
N VAL A 315 6.12 -15.92 -18.19
CA VAL A 315 7.18 -15.78 -17.18
C VAL A 315 7.22 -16.99 -16.27
N LEU A 316 6.07 -17.40 -15.73
CA LEU A 316 5.99 -18.56 -14.82
C LEU A 316 6.28 -19.89 -15.53
N ALA A 317 6.03 -19.97 -16.84
CA ALA A 317 6.42 -21.12 -17.65
C ALA A 317 7.91 -21.08 -18.08
N GLY A 318 8.69 -20.08 -17.63
CA GLY A 318 10.11 -19.92 -18.00
C GLY A 318 10.33 -19.55 -19.47
N ARG A 319 9.29 -19.09 -20.18
CA ARG A 319 9.36 -18.72 -21.61
C ARG A 319 9.87 -17.29 -21.82
N VAL A 320 9.84 -16.48 -20.77
CA VAL A 320 10.33 -15.11 -20.70
C VAL A 320 11.34 -15.03 -19.56
N LEU A 321 12.50 -14.44 -19.83
CA LEU A 321 13.56 -14.24 -18.83
C LEU A 321 13.78 -12.75 -18.59
N GLY A 322 14.01 -12.38 -17.32
CA GLY A 322 14.37 -11.04 -16.91
C GLY A 322 15.88 -10.83 -16.90
N SER A 323 16.31 -9.60 -17.17
CA SER A 323 17.68 -9.11 -17.01
C SER A 323 17.69 -7.96 -16.02
N TYR A 324 18.71 -7.92 -15.17
CA TYR A 324 18.95 -6.83 -14.22
C TYR A 324 19.03 -5.46 -14.92
N MET A 325 19.56 -5.42 -16.15
CA MET A 325 19.80 -4.19 -16.89
C MET A 325 18.63 -3.79 -17.79
N THR A 326 17.94 -4.75 -18.41
CA THR A 326 17.03 -4.45 -19.53
C THR A 326 15.59 -4.89 -19.28
N GLY A 327 15.30 -5.57 -18.17
CA GLY A 327 13.97 -6.12 -17.91
C GLY A 327 13.69 -7.41 -18.68
N MET A 328 12.42 -7.66 -18.98
CA MET A 328 11.95 -8.91 -19.58
C MET A 328 12.29 -9.02 -21.07
N THR A 329 12.73 -10.20 -21.51
CA THR A 329 13.01 -10.51 -22.92
C THR A 329 12.28 -11.79 -23.32
N THR A 330 11.55 -11.73 -24.45
CA THR A 330 10.81 -12.89 -24.98
C THR A 330 11.77 -13.88 -25.63
N LYS A 331 11.62 -15.17 -25.29
CA LYS A 331 12.32 -16.34 -25.87
C LYS A 331 13.76 -16.09 -26.33
N VAL A 332 14.68 -16.26 -25.38
CA VAL A 332 16.05 -16.63 -25.68
C VAL A 332 16.03 -17.99 -26.39
N SER A 333 16.32 -18.04 -27.70
CA SER A 333 16.55 -19.34 -28.38
C SER A 333 17.69 -20.08 -27.68
N SER A 334 17.79 -21.42 -27.77
CA SER A 334 18.92 -22.16 -27.17
C SER A 334 20.28 -21.58 -27.59
N LYS A 335 20.37 -21.09 -28.84
CA LYS A 335 21.53 -20.35 -29.37
C LYS A 335 21.74 -18.99 -28.70
N THR A 336 20.68 -18.24 -28.43
CA THR A 336 20.74 -16.97 -27.71
C THR A 336 21.15 -17.18 -26.26
N LEU A 337 20.74 -18.31 -25.64
CA LEU A 337 21.08 -18.64 -24.25
C LEU A 337 22.56 -18.99 -24.16
N GLU A 338 23.05 -19.81 -25.10
CA GLU A 338 24.48 -20.07 -25.25
C GLU A 338 25.28 -18.81 -25.57
N ALA A 339 24.76 -17.89 -26.38
CA ALA A 339 25.44 -16.63 -26.69
C ALA A 339 25.50 -15.69 -25.47
N ILE A 340 24.46 -15.66 -24.62
CA ILE A 340 24.47 -14.91 -23.35
C ILE A 340 25.45 -15.57 -22.36
N LEU A 341 25.45 -16.89 -22.26
CA LEU A 341 26.38 -17.64 -21.40
C LEU A 341 27.84 -17.58 -21.88
N LYS A 342 28.07 -17.36 -23.19
CA LYS A 342 29.39 -17.20 -23.81
C LYS A 342 29.77 -15.74 -24.04
N ALA A 343 28.90 -14.78 -23.69
CA ALA A 343 29.21 -13.37 -23.82
C ALA A 343 30.37 -13.06 -22.86
N PRO A 344 31.48 -12.46 -23.34
CA PRO A 344 32.54 -12.04 -22.45
C PRO A 344 31.97 -11.00 -21.47
N GLU A 345 32.42 -11.04 -20.21
CA GLU A 345 31.99 -10.15 -19.11
C GLU A 345 32.09 -8.63 -19.42
N SER A 346 32.62 -8.25 -20.57
CA SER A 346 33.00 -6.90 -20.95
C SER A 346 31.87 -6.02 -21.52
N ILE A 347 30.59 -6.37 -21.37
CA ILE A 347 29.48 -5.41 -21.57
C ILE A 347 28.97 -4.85 -20.23
N ALA A 348 29.64 -5.19 -19.11
CA ALA A 348 29.63 -4.30 -17.96
C ALA A 348 30.25 -2.94 -18.40
N PRO A 349 29.55 -1.79 -18.28
CA PRO A 349 30.20 -0.50 -18.44
C PRO A 349 31.38 -0.49 -17.48
N SER A 350 32.59 -0.17 -17.97
CA SER A 350 33.86 -0.38 -17.28
C SER A 350 33.79 -0.04 -15.79
N MET A 351 33.53 -1.04 -14.97
CA MET A 351 33.76 -0.99 -13.54
C MET A 351 35.26 -1.16 -13.38
N ALA A 352 36.00 -0.06 -13.40
CA ALA A 352 37.29 -0.06 -12.75
C ALA A 352 37.02 -0.37 -11.27
N VAL A 353 37.13 -1.65 -10.91
CA VAL A 353 37.19 -2.08 -9.52
C VAL A 353 38.41 -1.39 -8.95
N ALA A 354 38.20 -0.33 -8.16
CA ALA A 354 39.25 0.20 -7.32
C ALA A 354 39.65 -0.94 -6.38
N ASP A 355 40.88 -1.40 -6.58
CA ASP A 355 41.58 -2.47 -5.87
C ASP A 355 41.17 -2.53 -4.38
N SER A 356 40.32 -3.51 -4.04
CA SER A 356 39.74 -3.67 -2.70
C SER A 356 40.67 -4.38 -1.72
N ASP A 357 41.92 -4.66 -2.09
CA ASP A 357 42.86 -5.39 -1.23
C ASP A 357 43.43 -4.54 -0.07
N ARG A 358 43.21 -3.22 -0.07
CA ARG A 358 43.59 -2.33 1.05
C ARG A 358 42.50 -2.12 2.11
N SER A 359 41.22 -2.41 1.84
CA SER A 359 40.14 -2.15 2.79
C SER A 359 39.91 -3.30 3.77
N TRP A 360 40.18 -4.55 3.36
CA TRP A 360 40.05 -5.72 4.24
C TRP A 360 41.12 -5.78 5.32
N SER A 361 42.36 -5.41 5.02
CA SER A 361 43.47 -5.39 5.97
C SER A 361 43.30 -4.31 7.07
N LEU A 362 42.67 -3.18 6.74
CA LEU A 362 42.34 -2.12 7.71
C LEU A 362 41.13 -2.48 8.58
N MET A 363 40.11 -3.16 8.05
CA MET A 363 38.96 -3.62 8.85
C MET A 363 39.33 -4.75 9.83
N THR A 364 40.22 -5.68 9.45
CA THR A 364 40.71 -6.71 10.37
C THR A 364 41.59 -6.13 11.49
N ALA A 365 42.39 -5.10 11.21
CA ALA A 365 43.20 -4.42 12.23
C ALA A 365 42.34 -3.62 13.23
N ALA A 366 41.27 -2.96 12.75
CA ALA A 366 40.35 -2.21 13.59
C ALA A 366 39.51 -3.12 14.51
N MET A 367 39.08 -4.29 14.02
CA MET A 367 38.34 -5.28 14.83
C MET A 367 39.23 -5.95 15.87
N ALA A 368 40.51 -6.22 15.55
CA ALA A 368 41.47 -6.77 16.53
C ALA A 368 41.83 -5.76 17.63
N ALA A 369 41.94 -4.46 17.30
CA ALA A 369 42.20 -3.40 18.29
C ALA A 369 41.02 -3.20 19.25
N LEU A 370 39.77 -3.29 18.77
CA LEU A 370 38.57 -3.21 19.61
C LEU A 370 38.42 -4.42 20.55
N ALA A 371 38.80 -5.63 20.10
CA ALA A 371 38.81 -6.81 20.96
C ALA A 371 39.89 -6.74 22.06
N ALA A 372 41.08 -6.20 21.75
CA ALA A 372 42.15 -6.05 22.73
C ALA A 372 41.82 -5.02 23.84
N VAL A 373 41.14 -3.91 23.50
CA VAL A 373 40.71 -2.91 24.50
C VAL A 373 39.61 -3.47 25.42
N ALA A 374 38.70 -4.31 24.89
CA ALA A 374 37.67 -4.95 25.71
C ALA A 374 38.25 -5.97 26.71
N VAL A 375 39.27 -6.74 26.32
CA VAL A 375 39.91 -7.73 27.20
C VAL A 375 40.74 -7.07 28.32
N VAL A 376 41.43 -5.95 28.03
CA VAL A 376 42.19 -5.21 29.05
C VAL A 376 41.26 -4.53 30.07
N THR A 377 40.09 -4.05 29.64
CA THR A 377 39.12 -3.40 30.55
C THR A 377 38.42 -4.40 31.48
N VAL A 378 38.21 -5.65 31.04
CA VAL A 378 37.64 -6.72 31.86
C VAL A 378 38.68 -7.28 32.85
N MET A 379 39.96 -7.37 32.47
CA MET A 379 41.02 -7.83 33.39
C MET A 379 41.42 -6.79 34.45
N MET A 380 41.24 -5.49 34.22
CA MET A 380 41.49 -4.47 35.25
C MET A 380 40.38 -4.32 36.29
N ARG A 381 39.17 -4.88 36.05
CA ARG A 381 38.06 -4.89 37.02
C ARG A 381 38.00 -6.16 37.89
N ALA A 382 38.75 -7.21 37.56
CA ALA A 382 38.78 -8.48 38.31
C ALA A 382 39.88 -8.56 39.39
N GLY A 383 40.71 -7.52 39.56
CA GLY A 383 41.86 -7.51 40.48
C GLY A 383 41.64 -6.85 41.85
N ARG A 384 40.40 -6.58 42.27
CA ARG A 384 40.12 -5.90 43.56
C ARG A 384 38.95 -6.52 44.29
N SER A 385 39.17 -7.70 44.86
CA SER A 385 38.28 -8.28 45.86
C SER A 385 39.00 -9.43 46.57
N ASP A 386 39.80 -9.11 47.58
CA ASP A 386 40.11 -10.10 48.61
C ASP A 386 40.43 -9.41 49.94
N LYS A 387 39.49 -9.49 50.89
CA LYS A 387 39.70 -9.61 52.35
C LYS A 387 38.38 -10.05 53.01
N SER A 388 38.32 -11.35 53.33
CA SER A 388 37.79 -11.99 54.56
C SER A 388 37.58 -11.04 55.75
N GLU A 389 36.62 -11.13 56.68
CA GLU A 389 35.75 -12.17 57.31
C GLU A 389 34.95 -11.38 58.42
N PRO A 390 34.18 -11.98 59.37
CA PRO A 390 33.04 -12.90 59.27
C PRO A 390 31.78 -12.40 60.04
N LEU A 391 30.76 -13.25 60.00
CA LEU A 391 29.47 -13.25 60.71
C LEU A 391 29.52 -12.95 62.22
N LEU A 392 28.48 -12.31 62.76
CA LEU A 392 27.72 -12.68 63.99
C LEU A 392 26.67 -11.61 64.34
N GLY A 393 25.50 -12.05 64.80
CA GLY A 393 24.59 -11.28 65.67
C GLY A 393 23.27 -10.86 65.06
#